data_AF-A0A0F5W2Q7-F1
#
_entry.id   AF-A0A0F5W2Q7-F1
#
_cell.length_a   1.000
_cell.length_b   1.000
_cell.length_c   1.000
_cell.angle_alpha   90.00
_cell.angle_beta   90.00
_cell.angle_gamma   90.00
#
_symmetry.space_group_name_H-M   'P 1'
#
loop_
_entity.id
_entity.type
_entity.pdbx_description
1 polymer ?
#
loop_
_entity_poly.entity_id
_entity_poly.type
_entity_poly.pdbx_seq_one_letter_code
_entity_poly.pdbx_strand_id
1 'polypeptide(L)'
;MSARRFRSVGVDPATGKEAFVVAQTGGFLEELADAHALKAAAVLATVVGAVIEGGEASDAELAAFVPSLHAALEECVGIMVADRM
;
A
#
# COMPACT_ATOMS: atom_id res chain seq x y z
N MET A 1 17.41 6.30 7.95
CA MET A 1 17.58 7.07 6.69
C MET A 1 16.67 6.45 5.65
N SER A 2 15.53 7.07 5.37
CA SER A 2 14.65 6.64 4.28
C SER A 2 15.43 6.80 2.97
N ALA A 3 15.84 5.69 2.35
CA ALA A 3 16.40 5.74 1.02
C ALA A 3 15.37 6.44 0.13
N ARG A 4 15.80 7.39 -0.72
CA ARG A 4 14.92 8.09 -1.66
C ARG A 4 14.27 7.05 -2.61
N ARG A 5 13.14 6.49 -2.19
CA ARG A 5 12.40 5.45 -2.88
C ARG A 5 11.34 6.14 -3.73
N PHE A 6 11.21 5.71 -4.99
CA PHE A 6 10.05 6.09 -5.79
C PHE A 6 8.80 5.52 -5.14
N ARG A 7 7.86 6.39 -4.77
CA ARG A 7 6.58 5.99 -4.18
C ARG A 7 5.43 6.41 -5.08
N SER A 8 4.44 5.54 -5.17
CA SER A 8 3.22 5.80 -5.92
C SER A 8 2.40 6.88 -5.23
N VAL A 9 1.86 7.82 -6.00
CA VAL A 9 0.95 8.88 -5.52
C VAL A 9 -0.42 8.83 -6.20
N GLY A 10 -0.63 7.89 -7.11
CA GLY A 10 -1.90 7.72 -7.80
C GLY A 10 -1.78 7.00 -9.13
N VAL A 11 -2.92 6.48 -9.59
CA VAL A 11 -3.07 5.84 -10.90
C VAL A 11 -4.13 6.62 -11.68
N ASP A 12 -3.83 6.97 -12.92
CA ASP A 12 -4.81 7.54 -13.83
C ASP A 12 -5.81 6.43 -14.24
N PRO A 13 -7.10 6.55 -13.87
CA PRO A 13 -8.10 5.53 -14.17
C PRO A 13 -8.39 5.39 -15.67
N ALA A 14 -8.11 6.42 -16.48
CA ALA A 14 -8.35 6.38 -17.93
C ALA A 14 -7.24 5.62 -18.69
N THR A 15 -5.99 5.68 -18.21
CA THR A 15 -4.84 5.09 -18.89
C THR A 15 -4.19 3.93 -18.14
N GLY A 16 -4.54 3.73 -16.87
CA GLY A 16 -3.88 2.78 -15.97
C GLY A 16 -2.44 3.17 -15.62
N LYS A 17 -1.98 4.37 -15.99
CA LYS A 17 -0.61 4.82 -15.71
C LYS A 17 -0.48 5.23 -14.26
N GLU A 18 0.58 4.75 -13.63
CA GLU A 18 0.91 5.06 -12.24
C GLU A 18 1.93 6.22 -12.18
N ALA A 19 1.65 7.18 -11.30
CA ALA A 19 2.52 8.32 -11.03
C ALA A 19 3.39 8.04 -9.82
N PHE A 20 4.71 8.23 -9.97
CA PHE A 20 5.69 8.03 -8.91
C PHE A 20 6.42 9.32 -8.57
N VAL A 21 6.74 9.51 -7.29
CA VAL A 21 7.52 10.66 -6.80
C VAL A 21 8.68 10.21 -5.94
N VAL A 22 9.72 11.05 -5.90
CA VAL A 22 10.74 11.02 -4.85
C VAL A 22 10.43 12.18 -3.92
N ALA A 23 9.79 11.89 -2.78
CA ALA A 23 9.39 12.91 -1.83
C ALA A 23 10.56 13.31 -0.91
N GLN A 24 10.55 14.57 -0.46
CA GLN A 24 11.38 15.01 0.66
C GLN A 24 10.70 14.61 1.96
N THR A 25 11.50 14.27 2.96
CA THR A 25 10.99 13.94 4.31
C THR A 25 10.28 15.14 4.94
N GLY A 26 9.10 14.90 5.52
CA GLY A 26 8.21 15.90 6.10
C GLY A 26 7.48 16.77 5.07
N GLY A 27 7.54 16.41 3.78
CA GLY A 27 6.90 17.18 2.71
C GLY A 27 5.50 16.66 2.35
N PHE A 28 4.67 17.53 1.76
CA PHE A 28 3.32 17.19 1.29
C PHE A 28 3.26 15.94 0.40
N LEU A 29 4.26 15.73 -0.47
CA LEU A 29 4.31 14.55 -1.34
C LEU A 29 4.61 13.25 -0.58
N GLU A 30 5.31 13.33 0.55
CA GLU A 30 5.53 12.18 1.42
C GLU A 30 4.23 11.81 2.11
N GLU A 31 3.57 12.79 2.73
CA GLU A 31 2.25 12.62 3.37
C GLU A 31 1.19 12.09 2.40
N LEU A 32 1.17 12.61 1.16
CA LEU A 32 0.26 12.14 0.12
C LEU A 32 0.53 10.68 -0.25
N ALA A 33 1.79 10.30 -0.39
CA ALA A 33 2.17 8.91 -0.67
C ALA A 33 1.82 7.99 0.53
N ASP A 34 2.02 8.45 1.77
CA ASP A 34 1.65 7.71 2.98
C ASP A 34 0.14 7.48 3.04
N ALA A 35 -0.65 8.52 2.82
CA ALA A 35 -2.11 8.42 2.78
C ALA A 35 -2.58 7.44 1.69
N HIS A 36 -1.93 7.46 0.53
CA HIS A 36 -2.26 6.54 -0.57
C HIS A 36 -1.91 5.09 -0.21
N ALA A 37 -0.75 4.84 0.40
CA ALA A 37 -0.32 3.53 0.85
C ALA A 37 -1.25 2.97 1.95
N LEU A 38 -1.58 3.79 2.96
CA LEU A 38 -2.52 3.42 4.03
C LEU A 38 -3.91 3.09 3.49
N LYS A 39 -4.41 3.88 2.54
CA LYS A 39 -5.71 3.62 1.89
C LYS A 39 -5.69 2.31 1.10
N ALA A 40 -4.63 2.07 0.32
CA ALA A 40 -4.49 0.83 -0.44
C ALA A 40 -4.43 -0.39 0.48
N ALA A 41 -3.66 -0.31 1.57
CA ALA A 41 -3.56 -1.36 2.58
C ALA A 41 -4.92 -1.65 3.24
N ALA A 42 -5.68 -0.62 3.62
CA ALA A 42 -7.00 -0.76 4.22
C ALA A 42 -8.00 -1.44 3.27
N VAL A 43 -8.01 -1.04 1.99
CA VAL A 43 -8.85 -1.68 0.97
C VAL A 43 -8.46 -3.14 0.80
N LEU A 44 -7.16 -3.43 0.66
CA LEU A 44 -6.69 -4.80 0.48
C LEU A 44 -7.03 -5.70 1.69
N ALA A 45 -6.82 -5.21 2.91
CA ALA A 45 -7.19 -5.92 4.12
C ALA A 45 -8.71 -6.20 4.18
N THR A 46 -9.53 -5.23 3.76
CA THR A 46 -10.99 -5.41 3.69
C THR A 46 -11.38 -6.49 2.67
N VAL A 47 -10.79 -6.45 1.47
CA VAL A 47 -11.05 -7.46 0.42
C VAL A 47 -10.64 -8.84 0.89
N VAL A 48 -9.42 -9.00 1.42
CA VAL A 48 -8.93 -10.29 1.92
C VAL A 48 -9.80 -10.79 3.08
N GLY A 49 -10.19 -9.91 4.01
CA GLY A 49 -11.10 -10.24 5.10
C GLY A 49 -12.44 -10.77 4.59
N ALA A 50 -13.07 -10.08 3.64
CA ALA A 50 -14.33 -10.51 3.04
C ALA A 50 -14.22 -11.86 2.31
N VAL A 51 -13.08 -12.11 1.64
CA VAL A 51 -12.81 -13.39 0.97
C VAL A 51 -12.69 -14.53 1.99
N ILE A 52 -11.98 -14.30 3.10
CA ILE A 52 -11.84 -15.29 4.18
C ILE A 52 -13.19 -15.57 4.85
N GLU A 53 -13.96 -14.53 5.17
CA GLU A 53 -15.28 -14.65 5.79
C GLU A 53 -16.29 -15.38 4.90
N GLY A 54 -16.20 -15.17 3.58
CA GLY A 54 -17.05 -15.85 2.61
C GLY A 54 -16.80 -17.36 2.53
N GLY A 55 -15.59 -17.83 2.84
CA GLY A 55 -15.24 -19.26 2.90
C GLY A 55 -15.25 -20.02 1.57
N GLU A 56 -15.50 -19.33 0.45
CA GLU A 56 -15.59 -19.92 -0.89
C GLU A 56 -14.25 -19.94 -1.65
N ALA A 57 -13.23 -19.22 -1.15
CA ALA A 57 -11.92 -19.16 -1.81
C ALA A 57 -11.04 -20.34 -1.40
N SER A 58 -10.37 -20.93 -2.38
CA SER A 58 -9.35 -21.95 -2.15
C SER A 58 -8.06 -21.35 -1.55
N ASP A 59 -7.26 -22.20 -0.90
CA ASP A 59 -5.94 -21.80 -0.38
C ASP A 59 -5.03 -21.19 -1.46
N ALA A 60 -5.14 -21.66 -2.71
CA ALA A 60 -4.37 -21.14 -3.84
C ALA A 60 -4.80 -19.72 -4.22
N GLU A 61 -6.10 -19.42 -4.18
CA GLU A 61 -6.64 -18.09 -4.44
C GLU A 61 -6.30 -17.12 -3.29
N LEU A 62 -6.38 -17.58 -2.05
CA LEU A 62 -5.94 -16.81 -0.88
C LEU A 62 -4.43 -16.52 -0.93
N ALA A 63 -3.62 -17.50 -1.32
CA ALA A 63 -2.17 -17.34 -1.46
C ALA A 63 -1.79 -16.26 -2.50
N ALA A 64 -2.63 -16.02 -3.51
CA ALA A 64 -2.39 -14.97 -4.51
C ALA A 64 -2.43 -13.56 -3.91
N PHE A 65 -3.14 -13.35 -2.78
CA PHE A 65 -3.20 -12.05 -2.10
C PHE A 65 -2.00 -11.81 -1.16
N VAL A 66 -1.30 -12.87 -0.75
CA VAL A 66 -0.22 -12.79 0.25
C VAL A 66 0.90 -11.81 -0.15
N PRO A 67 1.44 -11.82 -1.38
CA PRO A 67 2.50 -10.89 -1.77
C PRO A 67 2.05 -9.42 -1.68
N SER A 68 0.84 -9.12 -2.16
CA SER A 68 0.28 -7.77 -2.11
C SER A 68 0.02 -7.32 -0.68
N LEU A 69 -0.49 -8.21 0.17
CA LEU A 69 -0.77 -7.91 1.57
C LEU A 69 0.53 -7.69 2.35
N HIS A 70 1.54 -8.53 2.13
CA HIS A 70 2.86 -8.35 2.73
C HIS A 70 3.47 -7.00 2.33
N ALA A 71 3.47 -6.66 1.04
CA ALA A 71 4.01 -5.39 0.55
C ALA A 71 3.27 -4.18 1.15
N ALA A 72 1.95 -4.25 1.26
CA ALA A 72 1.15 -3.20 1.87
C ALA A 72 1.45 -3.03 3.37
N LEU A 73 1.60 -4.14 4.10
CA LEU A 73 1.96 -4.12 5.53
C LEU A 73 3.37 -3.59 5.77
N GLU A 74 4.34 -3.99 4.95
CA GLU A 74 5.71 -3.50 5.02
C GLU A 74 5.77 -1.98 4.85
N GLU A 75 5.03 -1.43 3.90
CA GLU A 75 4.93 0.02 3.70
C GLU A 75 4.29 0.70 4.91
N CYS A 76 3.17 0.19 5.43
CA CYS A 76 2.51 0.72 6.64
C CYS A 76 3.45 0.74 7.85
N VAL A 77 4.22 -0.33 8.07
CA VAL A 77 5.21 -0.38 9.16
C VAL A 77 6.31 0.66 8.93
N GLY A 78 6.76 0.85 7.69
CA GLY A 78 7.70 1.92 7.32
C GLY A 78 7.20 3.30 7.74
N ILE A 79 5.92 3.60 7.49
CA ILE A 79 5.26 4.85 7.88
C ILE A 79 5.24 5.00 9.41
N MET A 80 4.81 3.96 10.13
CA MET A 80 4.76 3.97 11.61
C MET A 80 6.13 4.11 12.27
N VAL A 81 7.20 3.67 11.61
CA VAL A 81 8.57 3.86 12.09
C VAL A 81 9.05 5.28 11.81
N ALA A 82 8.72 5.83 10.63
CA ALA A 82 9.08 7.20 10.26
C ALA A 82 8.41 8.25 11.16
N ASP A 83 7.14 8.07 11.54
CA ASP A 83 6.39 8.99 12.43
C ASP A 83 6.95 9.06 13.86
N ARG A 84 7.74 8.06 14.27
CA ARG A 84 8.36 8.00 15.61
C ARG A 84 9.74 8.65 15.70
N MET A 85 10.30 9.14 14.59
CA MET A 85 11.63 9.75 14.50
C MET A 85 11.55 11.27 14.34
#